data_AF-A0A8J3I344-F1
#
_entry.id   AF-A0A8J3I344-F1
#
_cell.length_a   1.000
_cell.length_b   1.000
_cell.length_c   1.000
_cell.angle_alpha   90.00
_cell.angle_beta   90.00
_cell.angle_gamma   90.00
#
_symmetry.space_group_name_H-M   'P 1'
#
loop_
_entity.id
_entity.type
_entity.pdbx_description
1 polymer ?
#
loop_
_entity_poly.entity_id
_entity_poly.type
_entity_poly.pdbx_seq_one_letter_code
_entity_poly.pdbx_strand_id
1 'polypeptide(L)'
;MRVVRVISLVARLALMTTLVLGLLFWLANLLRLGWLLAALASISIVNVHIVLGSTGSLFFLVLGVIALLTPGVRLMGIVGITYALVVPVLGVTQMRILPGDLHWLIQIVHLLIGIGAMYLILSIEKRYRHLKQSASGDAERGSITIQTVN
;
A
#
# COMPACT_ATOMS: atom_id res chain seq x y z
N MET A 1 12.00 -1.94 -15.29
CA MET A 1 10.57 -1.57 -15.13
C MET A 1 9.69 -2.70 -14.59
N ARG A 2 9.90 -3.96 -15.01
CA ARG A 2 9.07 -5.10 -14.59
C ARG A 2 9.03 -5.30 -13.07
N VAL A 3 10.17 -5.17 -12.39
CA VAL A 3 10.29 -5.35 -10.92
C VAL A 3 9.38 -4.39 -10.14
N VAL A 4 9.45 -3.08 -10.38
CA VAL A 4 8.61 -2.07 -9.70
C VAL A 4 7.12 -2.33 -9.92
N ARG A 5 6.74 -2.77 -11.13
CA ARG A 5 5.36 -3.14 -11.45
C ARG A 5 4.91 -4.37 -10.65
N VAL A 6 5.72 -5.41 -10.56
CA VAL A 6 5.39 -6.63 -9.80
C VAL A 6 5.27 -6.31 -8.31
N ILE A 7 6.22 -5.54 -7.74
CA ILE A 7 6.17 -5.11 -6.34
C ILE A 7 4.88 -4.32 -6.07
N SER A 8 4.56 -3.33 -6.91
CA SER A 8 3.33 -2.54 -6.78
C SER A 8 2.07 -3.42 -6.87
N LEU A 9 2.04 -4.36 -7.82
CA LEU A 9 0.91 -5.27 -7.99
C LEU A 9 0.71 -6.15 -6.76
N VAL A 10 1.78 -6.79 -6.27
CA VAL A 10 1.71 -7.65 -5.07
C VAL A 10 1.27 -6.84 -3.85
N ALA A 11 1.86 -5.66 -3.62
CA ALA A 11 1.46 -4.78 -2.53
C ALA A 11 -0.03 -4.43 -2.61
N ARG A 12 -0.52 -4.03 -3.79
CA ARG A 12 -1.93 -3.66 -3.99
C ARG A 12 -2.87 -4.83 -3.82
N LEU A 13 -2.57 -5.99 -4.38
CA LEU A 13 -3.42 -7.17 -4.23
C LEU A 13 -3.50 -7.61 -2.76
N ALA A 14 -2.37 -7.64 -2.04
CA ALA A 14 -2.35 -7.95 -0.62
C ALA A 14 -3.19 -6.95 0.19
N LEU A 15 -3.03 -5.64 -0.05
CA LEU A 15 -3.79 -4.59 0.65
C LEU A 15 -5.28 -4.56 0.27
N MET A 16 -5.63 -4.84 -0.99
CA MET A 16 -7.03 -4.91 -1.43
C MET A 16 -7.74 -6.11 -0.78
N THR A 17 -7.10 -7.28 -0.76
CA THR A 17 -7.63 -8.44 -0.03
C THR A 17 -7.77 -8.11 1.45
N THR A 18 -6.75 -7.51 2.06
CA THR A 18 -6.79 -7.08 3.47
C THR A 18 -7.94 -6.11 3.75
N LEU A 19 -8.18 -5.14 2.86
CA LEU A 19 -9.29 -4.19 2.97
C LEU A 19 -10.64 -4.91 2.92
N VAL A 20 -10.81 -5.87 2.00
CA VAL A 20 -12.04 -6.67 1.92
C VAL A 20 -12.27 -7.46 3.20
N LEU A 21 -11.23 -8.12 3.73
CA LEU A 21 -11.34 -8.87 4.98
C LEU A 21 -11.66 -7.96 6.18
N GLY A 22 -11.03 -6.79 6.25
CA GLY A 22 -11.26 -5.80 7.30
C GLY A 22 -12.68 -5.25 7.26
N LEU A 23 -13.17 -4.88 6.08
CA LEU A 23 -14.55 -4.44 5.88
C LEU A 23 -15.56 -5.53 6.22
N LEU A 24 -15.32 -6.76 5.79
CA LEU A 24 -16.20 -7.89 6.08
C LEU A 24 -16.33 -8.12 7.60
N PHE A 25 -15.21 -8.13 8.30
CA PHE A 25 -15.19 -8.25 9.76
C PHE A 25 -15.87 -7.07 10.45
N TRP A 26 -15.56 -5.85 10.00
CA TRP A 26 -16.14 -4.62 10.56
C TRP A 26 -17.66 -4.57 10.41
N LEU A 27 -18.18 -4.88 9.21
CA LEU A 27 -19.62 -4.92 8.94
C LEU A 27 -20.32 -6.05 9.70
N ALA A 28 -19.70 -7.23 9.79
CA ALA A 28 -20.24 -8.34 10.58
C ALA A 28 -20.40 -7.94 12.06
N ASN A 29 -19.42 -7.21 12.61
CA ASN A 29 -19.46 -6.71 13.97
C ASN A 29 -20.50 -5.59 14.15
N LEU A 30 -20.53 -4.61 13.23
CA LEU A 30 -21.45 -3.47 13.27
C LEU A 30 -22.92 -3.91 13.20
N LEU A 31 -23.23 -4.84 12.28
CA LEU A 31 -24.58 -5.37 12.06
C LEU A 31 -24.93 -6.52 13.02
N ARG A 32 -24.03 -6.89 13.94
CA ARG A 32 -24.19 -8.00 14.90
C ARG A 32 -24.56 -9.33 14.23
N LEU A 33 -23.94 -9.63 13.09
CA LEU A 33 -24.18 -10.86 12.32
C LEU A 33 -23.44 -12.05 12.95
N GLY A 34 -24.03 -12.63 14.01
CA GLY A 34 -23.39 -13.67 14.83
C GLY A 34 -22.88 -14.89 14.05
N TRP A 35 -23.64 -15.38 13.06
CA TRP A 35 -23.23 -16.52 12.24
C TRP A 35 -21.99 -16.22 11.39
N LEU A 36 -21.89 -15.00 10.85
CA LEU A 36 -20.76 -14.57 10.04
C LEU A 36 -19.53 -14.35 10.94
N LEU A 37 -19.72 -13.74 12.11
CA LEU A 37 -18.64 -13.58 13.10
C LEU A 37 -18.08 -14.94 13.54
N ALA A 38 -18.93 -15.94 13.79
CA ALA A 38 -18.50 -17.29 14.14
C ALA A 38 -17.70 -17.95 12.99
N ALA A 39 -18.18 -17.82 11.74
CA ALA A 39 -17.49 -18.34 10.56
C ALA A 39 -16.14 -17.66 10.30
N LEU A 40 -16.03 -16.35 10.54
CA LEU A 40 -14.77 -15.62 10.41
C LEU A 40 -13.79 -15.92 11.56
N ALA A 41 -14.30 -16.13 12.78
CA ALA A 41 -13.49 -16.48 13.94
C ALA A 41 -12.85 -17.86 13.79
N SER A 42 -13.56 -18.85 13.22
CA SER A 42 -13.04 -20.21 13.04
C SER A 42 -11.81 -20.28 12.13
N ILE A 43 -11.68 -19.33 11.18
CA ILE A 43 -10.51 -19.19 10.30
C ILE A 43 -9.48 -18.19 10.80
N SER A 44 -9.62 -17.70 12.04
CA SER A 44 -8.73 -16.68 12.61
C SER A 44 -8.58 -15.45 11.72
N ILE A 45 -9.71 -14.90 11.23
CA ILE A 45 -9.74 -13.79 10.24
C ILE A 45 -8.82 -12.63 10.60
N VAL A 46 -8.70 -12.31 11.89
CA VAL A 46 -7.85 -11.21 12.39
C VAL A 46 -6.38 -11.49 12.10
N ASN A 47 -5.90 -12.70 12.36
CA ASN A 47 -4.51 -13.08 12.08
C ASN A 47 -4.23 -13.06 10.57
N VAL A 48 -5.17 -13.57 9.77
CA VAL A 48 -5.06 -13.55 8.30
C VAL A 48 -5.00 -12.10 7.78
N HIS A 49 -5.87 -11.23 8.29
CA HIS A 49 -5.88 -9.80 7.98
C HIS A 49 -4.55 -9.12 8.33
N ILE A 50 -4.01 -9.36 9.54
CA ILE A 50 -2.73 -8.79 9.97
C ILE A 50 -1.58 -9.26 9.07
N VAL A 51 -1.50 -10.55 8.75
CA VAL A 51 -0.42 -11.11 7.92
C VAL A 51 -0.50 -10.56 6.50
N LEU A 52 -1.67 -10.52 5.88
CA LEU A 52 -1.84 -9.95 4.53
C LEU A 52 -1.55 -8.44 4.51
N GLY A 53 -2.03 -7.70 5.51
CA GLY A 53 -1.81 -6.25 5.62
C GLY A 53 -0.33 -5.91 5.83
N SER A 54 0.35 -6.69 6.67
CA SER A 54 1.80 -6.55 6.93
C SER A 54 2.62 -6.92 5.70
N THR A 55 2.21 -7.97 4.97
CA THR A 55 2.85 -8.36 3.70
C THR A 55 2.71 -7.23 2.67
N GLY A 56 1.50 -6.70 2.47
CA GLY A 56 1.27 -5.57 1.57
C GLY A 56 2.08 -4.32 1.97
N SER A 57 2.15 -4.02 3.27
CA SER A 57 2.94 -2.91 3.80
C SER A 57 4.45 -3.12 3.63
N LEU A 58 4.95 -4.35 3.71
CA LEU A 58 6.36 -4.67 3.47
C LEU A 58 6.74 -4.44 2.00
N PHE A 59 5.94 -4.91 1.04
CA PHE A 59 6.18 -4.62 -0.38
C PHE A 59 6.05 -3.12 -0.67
N PHE A 60 5.15 -2.43 0.01
CA PHE A 60 5.05 -0.97 -0.09
C PHE A 60 6.29 -0.27 0.49
N LEU A 61 6.84 -0.74 1.61
CA LEU A 61 8.07 -0.22 2.18
C LEU A 61 9.23 -0.34 1.19
N VAL A 62 9.38 -1.50 0.55
CA VAL A 62 10.39 -1.71 -0.51
C VAL A 62 10.18 -0.72 -1.66
N LEU A 63 8.95 -0.54 -2.11
CA LEU A 63 8.64 0.45 -3.16
C LEU A 63 8.96 1.89 -2.72
N GLY A 64 8.68 2.23 -1.46
CA GLY A 64 9.00 3.51 -0.86
C GLY A 64 10.50 3.79 -0.82
N VAL A 65 11.31 2.78 -0.46
CA VAL A 65 12.78 2.87 -0.50
C VAL A 65 13.28 3.05 -1.93
N ILE A 66 12.75 2.31 -2.90
CA ILE A 66 13.11 2.50 -4.32
C ILE A 66 12.80 3.94 -4.78
N ALA A 67 11.63 4.46 -4.41
CA ALA A 67 11.23 5.84 -4.73
C ALA A 67 12.11 6.89 -4.03
N LEU A 68 12.48 6.66 -2.77
CA LEU A 68 13.38 7.54 -2.01
C LEU A 68 14.75 7.66 -2.70
N LEU A 69 15.24 6.57 -3.27
CA LEU A 69 16.53 6.54 -3.96
C LEU A 69 16.47 7.09 -5.40
N THR A 70 15.27 7.32 -5.95
CA THR A 70 15.09 7.73 -7.34
C THR A 70 14.86 9.26 -7.44
N PRO A 71 15.72 10.02 -8.14
CA PRO A 71 15.50 11.44 -8.39
C PRO A 71 14.15 11.71 -9.07
N GLY A 72 13.44 12.77 -8.67
CA GLY A 72 12.12 13.12 -9.21
C GLY A 72 10.91 12.42 -8.57
N VAL A 73 11.13 11.45 -7.66
CA VAL A 73 10.06 10.80 -6.84
C VAL A 73 10.40 10.69 -5.34
N ARG A 74 11.52 11.27 -4.88
CA ARG A 74 12.02 11.11 -3.51
C ARG A 74 11.01 11.47 -2.43
N LEU A 75 10.30 12.59 -2.59
CA LEU A 75 9.29 13.04 -1.63
C LEU A 75 8.17 12.00 -1.46
N MET A 76 7.72 11.38 -2.56
CA MET A 76 6.73 10.30 -2.51
C MET A 76 7.29 9.06 -1.83
N GLY A 77 8.60 8.80 -1.97
CA GLY A 77 9.30 7.75 -1.22
C GLY A 77 9.29 7.98 0.29
N ILE A 78 9.57 9.20 0.75
CA ILE A 78 9.51 9.56 2.18
C ILE A 78 8.09 9.32 2.72
N VAL A 79 7.09 9.91 2.07
CA VAL A 79 5.69 9.75 2.47
C VAL A 79 5.27 8.27 2.41
N GLY A 80 5.74 7.54 1.39
CA GLY A 80 5.47 6.12 1.23
C GLY A 80 6.01 5.26 2.37
N ILE A 81 7.26 5.52 2.80
CA ILE A 81 7.87 4.85 3.95
C ILE A 81 7.08 5.17 5.22
N THR A 82 6.69 6.43 5.43
CA THR A 82 5.86 6.82 6.58
C THR A 82 4.55 6.03 6.60
N TYR A 83 3.81 5.97 5.49
CA TYR A 83 2.59 5.20 5.40
C TYR A 83 2.82 3.70 5.62
N ALA A 84 3.87 3.12 5.00
CA ALA A 84 4.19 1.70 5.10
C ALA A 84 4.49 1.25 6.54
N LEU A 85 4.94 2.15 7.41
CA LEU A 85 5.16 1.89 8.83
C LEU A 85 3.92 2.21 9.68
N VAL A 86 3.25 3.34 9.41
CA VAL A 86 2.09 3.80 10.19
C VAL A 86 0.91 2.83 10.05
N VAL A 87 0.63 2.32 8.85
CA VAL A 87 -0.49 1.39 8.60
C VAL A 87 -0.44 0.16 9.51
N PRO A 88 0.63 -0.67 9.52
CA PRO A 88 0.66 -1.87 10.35
C PRO A 88 0.73 -1.55 11.84
N VAL A 89 1.45 -0.50 12.24
CA VAL A 89 1.51 -0.09 13.65
C VAL A 89 0.12 0.30 14.15
N LEU A 90 -0.59 1.15 13.40
CA LEU A 90 -1.95 1.54 13.75
C LEU A 90 -2.90 0.34 13.75
N GLY A 91 -2.79 -0.56 12.78
CA GLY A 91 -3.64 -1.75 12.68
C GLY A 91 -3.49 -2.70 13.88
N VAL A 92 -2.26 -3.01 14.29
CA VAL A 92 -1.99 -3.90 15.42
C VAL A 92 -2.37 -3.25 16.76
N THR A 93 -2.18 -1.93 16.88
CA THR A 93 -2.52 -1.19 18.10
C THR A 93 -3.97 -0.74 18.17
N GLN A 94 -4.72 -0.81 17.06
CA GLN A 94 -6.08 -0.28 16.91
C GLN A 94 -6.97 -0.69 18.09
N MET A 95 -7.01 -1.98 18.44
CA MET A 95 -7.89 -2.54 19.48
C MET A 95 -7.67 -1.94 20.88
N ARG A 96 -6.56 -1.24 21.10
CA ARG A 96 -6.20 -0.60 22.37
C ARG A 96 -6.47 0.91 22.38
N ILE A 97 -6.82 1.49 21.23
CA ILE A 97 -7.02 2.93 21.07
C ILE A 97 -8.53 3.22 21.09
N LEU A 98 -8.95 4.10 22.01
CA LEU A 98 -10.34 4.49 22.23
C LEU A 98 -11.31 3.29 22.28
N PRO A 99 -11.13 2.33 23.20
CA PRO A 99 -12.08 1.22 23.34
C PRO A 99 -13.48 1.73 23.72
N GLY A 100 -14.51 1.03 23.27
CA GLY A 100 -15.91 1.37 23.53
C GLY A 100 -16.59 2.08 22.35
N ASP A 101 -17.54 2.97 22.64
CA ASP A 101 -18.46 3.55 21.66
C ASP A 101 -17.78 4.46 20.63
N LEU A 102 -16.56 4.95 20.92
CA LEU A 102 -15.78 5.79 20.01
C LEU A 102 -14.76 5.00 19.17
N HIS A 103 -14.67 3.68 19.36
CA HIS A 103 -13.67 2.85 18.69
C HIS A 103 -13.82 2.85 17.16
N TRP A 104 -15.04 3.04 16.65
CA TRP A 104 -15.31 3.13 15.22
C TRP A 104 -14.57 4.28 14.54
N LEU A 105 -14.25 5.38 15.24
CA LEU A 105 -13.46 6.47 14.68
C LEU A 105 -12.06 6.00 14.30
N ILE A 106 -11.41 5.22 15.18
CA ILE A 106 -10.09 4.66 14.92
C ILE A 106 -10.15 3.66 13.76
N GLN A 107 -11.22 2.85 13.69
CA GLN A 107 -11.44 1.92 12.57
C GLN A 107 -11.54 2.66 11.22
N ILE A 108 -12.26 3.79 11.17
CA ILE A 108 -12.35 4.63 9.97
C ILE A 108 -10.99 5.26 9.64
N VAL A 109 -10.28 5.82 10.62
CA VAL A 109 -8.96 6.41 10.40
C VAL A 109 -7.99 5.38 9.83
N HIS A 110 -7.95 4.18 10.40
CA HIS A 110 -7.11 3.09 9.90
C HIS A 110 -7.47 2.70 8.46
N LEU A 111 -8.76 2.57 8.17
CA LEU A 111 -9.27 2.29 6.83
C LEU A 111 -8.86 3.37 5.81
N LEU A 112 -9.02 4.64 6.15
CA LEU A 112 -8.67 5.76 5.27
C LEU A 112 -7.16 5.83 5.01
N ILE A 113 -6.33 5.61 6.04
CA ILE A 113 -4.87 5.55 5.88
C ILE A 113 -4.49 4.35 5.00
N GLY A 114 -5.13 3.20 5.17
CA GLY A 114 -4.93 2.02 4.31
C GLY A 114 -5.28 2.28 2.84
N ILE A 115 -6.40 2.96 2.57
CA ILE A 115 -6.79 3.38 1.20
C ILE A 115 -5.76 4.37 0.63
N GLY A 116 -5.32 5.34 1.44
CA GLY A 116 -4.28 6.28 1.07
C GLY A 116 -2.97 5.60 0.68
N ALA A 117 -2.56 4.55 1.41
CA ALA A 117 -1.39 3.74 1.06
C ALA A 117 -1.52 3.10 -0.33
N MET A 118 -2.69 2.50 -0.65
CA MET A 118 -2.92 1.90 -1.97
C MET A 118 -2.86 2.91 -3.12
N TYR A 119 -3.40 4.11 -2.91
CA TYR A 119 -3.30 5.20 -3.89
C TYR A 119 -1.86 5.67 -4.09
N LEU A 120 -1.10 5.79 -2.99
CA LEU A 120 0.29 6.22 -3.03
C LEU A 120 1.20 5.21 -3.74
N ILE A 121 0.98 3.90 -3.52
CA ILE A 121 1.65 2.82 -4.26
C ILE A 121 1.49 3.00 -5.78
N LEU A 122 0.24 3.18 -6.23
CA LEU A 122 -0.06 3.36 -7.66
C LEU A 122 0.58 4.64 -8.22
N SER A 123 0.56 5.71 -7.43
CA SER A 123 1.12 7.01 -7.83
C SER A 123 2.63 6.95 -7.99
N ILE A 124 3.33 6.30 -7.04
CA ILE A 124 4.78 6.06 -7.12
C ILE A 124 5.12 5.23 -8.36
N GLU A 125 4.40 4.13 -8.60
CA GLU A 125 4.63 3.26 -9.76
C GLU A 125 4.49 4.04 -11.09
N LYS A 126 3.41 4.83 -11.22
CA LYS A 126 3.16 5.64 -12.43
C LYS A 126 4.27 6.66 -12.66
N ARG A 127 4.65 7.41 -11.62
CA ARG A 127 5.68 8.45 -11.73
C ARG A 127 7.06 7.87 -12.01
N TYR A 128 7.41 6.76 -11.35
CA TYR A 128 8.65 6.03 -11.60
C TYR A 128 8.78 5.59 -13.06
N ARG A 129 7.70 5.06 -13.64
CA ARG A 129 7.68 4.65 -15.06
C ARG A 129 7.89 5.83 -16.00
N HIS A 130 7.18 6.93 -15.77
CA HIS A 130 7.31 8.12 -16.61
C HIS A 130 8.74 8.63 -16.64
N LEU A 131 9.41 8.72 -15.47
CA LEU A 131 10.81 9.14 -15.39
C LEU A 131 11.75 8.21 -16.16
N LYS A 132 11.53 6.89 -16.08
CA LYS A 132 12.38 5.93 -16.79
C LYS A 132 12.18 5.99 -18.31
N GLN A 133 10.96 6.26 -18.77
CA GLN A 133 10.65 6.43 -20.20
C GLN A 133 11.30 7.69 -20.77
N SER A 134 11.20 8.83 -20.07
CA SER A 134 11.84 10.08 -20.49
C SER A 134 13.37 9.93 -20.60
N ALA A 135 14.01 9.34 -19.59
CA ALA A 135 15.46 9.14 -19.61
C ALA A 135 15.95 8.22 -20.75
N SER A 136 15.15 7.23 -21.16
CA SER A 136 15.49 6.37 -22.30
C SER A 136 15.33 7.10 -23.64
N GLY A 137 14.30 7.94 -23.80
CA GLY A 137 14.11 8.73 -25.02
C GLY A 137 15.18 9.80 -25.23
N ASP A 138 15.64 10.44 -24.16
CA ASP A 138 16.71 11.43 -24.22
C ASP A 138 18.05 10.79 -24.62
N ALA A 139 18.35 9.59 -24.13
CA ALA A 139 19.55 8.83 -24.50
C ALA A 139 19.53 8.42 -25.99
N GLU A 140 18.38 8.01 -26.51
CA GLU A 140 18.21 7.63 -27.91
C GLU A 140 18.37 8.83 -28.85
N ARG A 141 17.77 9.98 -28.51
CA ARG A 141 17.95 11.23 -29.27
C ARG A 141 19.40 11.70 -29.29
N GLY A 142 20.10 11.65 -28.15
CA GLY A 142 21.52 12.02 -28.07
C GLY A 142 22.42 11.14 -28.97
N SER A 143 22.13 9.84 -29.05
CA SER A 143 22.87 8.91 -29.92
C SER A 143 22.69 9.22 -31.41
N ILE A 144 21.48 9.61 -31.83
CA ILE A 144 21.19 9.97 -33.23
C ILE A 144 21.94 11.25 -33.63
N THR A 145 21.95 12.27 -32.76
CA THR A 145 22.66 13.52 -33.04
C THR A 145 24.17 13.32 -33.23
N ILE A 146 24.79 12.43 -32.45
CA ILE A 146 26.23 12.14 -32.59
C ILE A 146 26.54 11.41 -33.91
N GLN A 147 25.64 10.55 -34.40
CA GLN A 147 25.85 9.85 -35.68
C GLN A 147 25.66 10.75 -36.91
N THR A 148 24.86 11.82 -36.82
CA THR A 148 24.62 12.73 -37.96
C THR A 148 25.71 13.79 -38.17
N VAL A 149 26.66 13.92 -37.24
CA VAL A 149 27.70 14.96 -37.26
C VAL A 149 29.09 14.39 -37.61
N ASN A 150 29.19 13.09 -37.84
CA ASN A 150 30.37 12.40 -38.40
C ASN A 150 30.09 11.94 -39.82
#